data_AF-A0AAN8GXZ6-F1
#
_entry.id   AF-A0AAN8GXZ6-F1
#
_cell.length_a   1.000
_cell.length_b   1.000
_cell.length_c   1.000
_cell.angle_alpha   90.00
_cell.angle_beta   90.00
_cell.angle_gamma   90.00
#
_symmetry.space_group_name_H-M   'P 1'
#
loop_
_entity.id
_entity.type
_entity.pdbx_description
1 polymer ?
#
loop_
_entity_poly.entity_id
_entity_poly.type
_entity_poly.pdbx_seq_one_letter_code
_entity_poly.pdbx_strand_id
1 'polypeptide(L)'
;MHPNVVKYYKTFLEGDRLYIVMELIEGVPLAEHFNSLKEKQQKFTEDRLWNVFIQMCLALRYLHMEKRIVHRDLSPNNIMLGEKDKVTITDFGLAKQKQENSKLTSVVGTILYSCPEVVKNEPYGEKADVWALGCILYQMATLQPPFYSTNMLSLANKIVGAVYEPIEEGAFSERVTDMIRWCLSPDPDQRPDIVAVSSRISDLMMRLMDGLYTSQNALERRAERDRKQAQKYFLERHKSKTNCCHSNPSQEKCLINIEYPTPRSSGAGSSNHNEQDEASDGDDEQCNITKGKHYGLTSSARVTPDRNQSSGDSAAANIKPRPVLAGICVSQKKVRQIDDPIQRLLVQMHKMIYITQLPPAPHRNIKRRVIERFKKSLFHFGSDPYNLKVQLSKLLQASPELMELGSASSDWWPLLHHFSGEANADSSDDGNLKDGVTYQQMQGIIEELLEKNSYYEATQQDNREKR
;
A
#
# COMPACT_ATOMS: atom_id res chain seq x y z
N MET A 1 -8.06 4.58 8.93
CA MET A 1 -8.33 4.99 7.53
C MET A 1 -8.31 3.74 6.69
N HIS A 2 -9.15 3.67 5.67
CA HIS A 2 -9.19 2.52 4.76
C HIS A 2 -8.55 2.93 3.42
N PRO A 3 -7.69 2.10 2.80
CA PRO A 3 -6.95 2.47 1.58
C PRO A 3 -7.83 2.70 0.35
N ASN A 4 -9.03 2.10 0.32
CA ASN A 4 -10.01 2.24 -0.77
C ASN A 4 -11.14 3.25 -0.46
N VAL A 5 -10.96 4.13 0.53
CA VAL A 5 -11.89 5.22 0.86
C VAL A 5 -11.12 6.53 0.88
N VAL A 6 -11.62 7.56 0.18
CA VAL A 6 -10.96 8.87 0.11
C VAL A 6 -10.67 9.43 1.50
N LYS A 7 -9.45 9.94 1.69
CA LYS A 7 -9.08 10.56 2.96
C LYS A 7 -9.58 12.01 3.02
N TYR A 8 -10.34 12.31 4.04
CA TYR A 8 -10.70 13.68 4.41
C TYR A 8 -9.55 14.35 5.20
N TYR A 9 -9.27 15.61 4.91
CA TYR A 9 -8.27 16.41 5.63
C TYR A 9 -8.90 17.47 6.53
N LYS A 10 -9.71 18.37 5.97
CA LYS A 10 -10.36 19.46 6.73
C LYS A 10 -11.51 20.10 5.97
N THR A 11 -12.38 20.81 6.68
CA THR A 11 -13.37 21.73 6.13
C THR A 11 -13.10 23.13 6.64
N PHE A 12 -13.45 24.14 5.85
CA PHE A 12 -13.45 25.53 6.27
C PHE A 12 -14.48 26.33 5.48
N LEU A 13 -14.92 27.45 6.06
CA LEU A 13 -15.80 28.41 5.42
C LEU A 13 -14.98 29.62 4.99
N GLU A 14 -15.21 30.09 3.76
CA GLU A 14 -14.65 31.34 3.27
C GLU A 14 -15.77 32.10 2.55
N GLY A 15 -16.24 33.20 3.16
CA GLY A 15 -17.50 33.84 2.79
C GLY A 15 -18.68 32.89 2.99
N ASP A 16 -19.58 32.84 2.01
CA ASP A 16 -20.77 31.97 2.01
C ASP A 16 -20.51 30.58 1.37
N ARG A 17 -19.23 30.19 1.24
CA ARG A 17 -18.84 28.93 0.59
C ARG A 17 -18.20 27.97 1.59
N LEU A 18 -18.67 26.73 1.58
CA LEU A 18 -18.08 25.61 2.31
C LEU A 18 -17.04 24.91 1.43
N TYR A 19 -15.81 24.83 1.93
CA TYR A 19 -14.72 24.12 1.28
C TYR A 19 -14.42 22.83 2.02
N ILE A 20 -14.31 21.73 1.28
CA ILE A 20 -13.96 20.41 1.81
C ILE A 20 -12.64 19.98 1.15
N VAL A 21 -11.60 19.81 1.97
CA VAL A 21 -10.27 19.39 1.52
C VAL A 21 -10.12 17.89 1.76
N MET A 22 -9.85 17.16 0.69
CA MET A 22 -9.67 15.71 0.69
C MET A 22 -8.45 15.31 -0.14
N GLU A 23 -8.08 14.04 -0.07
CA GLU A 23 -7.01 13.44 -0.86
C GLU A 23 -7.29 13.60 -2.36
N LEU A 24 -6.28 14.06 -3.09
CA LEU A 24 -6.30 14.02 -4.54
C LEU A 24 -6.10 12.57 -4.98
N ILE A 25 -7.14 11.97 -5.55
CA ILE A 25 -7.07 10.60 -6.04
C ILE A 25 -6.56 10.62 -7.47
N GLU A 26 -5.43 9.97 -7.69
CA GLU A 26 -4.90 9.70 -9.03
C GLU A 26 -5.71 8.60 -9.71
N GLY A 27 -6.08 8.80 -10.97
CA GLY A 27 -6.88 7.86 -11.76
C GLY A 27 -8.03 8.54 -12.49
N VAL A 28 -8.96 7.73 -12.98
CA VAL A 28 -10.19 8.19 -13.64
C VAL A 28 -11.41 7.59 -12.96
N PRO A 29 -12.58 8.25 -13.00
CA PRO A 29 -13.84 7.63 -12.60
C PRO A 29 -14.08 6.33 -13.37
N LEU A 30 -14.66 5.33 -12.70
CA LEU A 30 -15.00 4.05 -13.31
C LEU A 30 -15.99 4.22 -14.49
N ALA A 31 -16.85 5.24 -14.42
CA ALA A 31 -17.72 5.64 -15.52
C ALA A 31 -16.93 5.98 -16.81
N GLU A 32 -15.89 6.80 -16.69
CA GLU A 32 -15.01 7.16 -17.81
C GLU A 32 -14.23 5.94 -18.30
N HIS A 33 -13.82 5.07 -17.38
CA HIS A 33 -13.15 3.84 -17.74
C HIS A 33 -14.05 2.91 -18.59
N PHE A 34 -15.35 2.81 -18.30
CA PHE A 34 -16.30 2.08 -19.13
C PHE A 34 -16.37 2.64 -20.55
N ASN A 35 -16.37 3.96 -20.70
CA ASN A 35 -16.37 4.59 -22.03
C ASN A 35 -15.09 4.27 -22.79
N SER A 36 -13.93 4.35 -22.13
CA SER A 36 -12.65 3.99 -22.75
C SER A 36 -12.61 2.53 -23.21
N LEU A 37 -13.18 1.59 -22.44
CA LEU A 37 -13.28 0.18 -22.82
C LEU A 37 -14.20 0.00 -24.05
N LYS A 38 -15.36 0.67 -24.09
CA LYS A 38 -16.26 0.64 -25.26
C LYS A 38 -15.58 1.14 -26.52
N GLU A 39 -14.91 2.30 -26.45
CA GLU A 39 -14.18 2.90 -27.57
C GLU A 39 -13.08 1.98 -28.11
N LYS A 40 -12.38 1.28 -27.20
CA LYS A 40 -11.33 0.32 -27.54
C LYS A 40 -11.85 -1.08 -27.90
N GLN A 41 -13.16 -1.30 -27.83
CA GLN A 41 -13.79 -2.62 -28.00
C GLN A 41 -13.20 -3.69 -27.06
N GLN A 42 -12.86 -3.29 -25.84
CA GLN A 42 -12.33 -4.16 -24.79
C GLN A 42 -13.42 -4.44 -23.75
N LYS A 43 -13.35 -5.60 -23.11
CA LYS A 43 -14.19 -5.98 -21.97
C LYS A 43 -13.33 -6.19 -20.73
N PHE A 44 -13.95 -6.17 -19.55
CA PHE A 44 -13.27 -6.63 -18.33
C PHE A 44 -12.97 -8.13 -18.43
N THR A 45 -11.79 -8.55 -17.99
CA THR A 45 -11.54 -9.95 -17.66
C THR A 45 -12.16 -10.26 -16.30
N GLU A 46 -12.53 -11.52 -16.07
CA GLU A 46 -13.13 -11.93 -14.80
C GLU A 46 -12.20 -11.66 -13.60
N ASP A 47 -10.91 -11.94 -13.73
CA ASP A 47 -9.93 -11.66 -12.67
C ASP A 47 -9.85 -10.17 -12.32
N ARG A 48 -9.84 -9.30 -13.34
CA ARG A 48 -9.82 -7.85 -13.16
C ARG A 48 -11.12 -7.36 -12.53
N LEU A 49 -12.25 -7.92 -12.95
CA LEU A 49 -13.56 -7.64 -12.39
C LEU A 49 -13.61 -8.00 -10.89
N TRP A 50 -13.15 -9.19 -10.51
CA TRP A 50 -13.07 -9.58 -9.10
C TRP A 50 -12.11 -8.71 -8.30
N ASN A 51 -10.96 -8.35 -8.86
CA ASN A 51 -9.99 -7.47 -8.20
C ASN A 51 -10.61 -6.11 -7.82
N VAL A 52 -11.30 -5.47 -8.76
CA VAL A 52 -12.00 -4.20 -8.52
C VAL A 52 -13.17 -4.40 -7.55
N PHE A 53 -13.98 -5.45 -7.73
CA PHE A 53 -15.14 -5.73 -6.88
C PHE A 53 -14.76 -6.00 -5.41
N ILE A 54 -13.70 -6.76 -5.17
CA ILE A 54 -13.18 -7.06 -3.83
C ILE A 54 -12.79 -5.77 -3.11
N GLN A 55 -12.08 -4.86 -3.77
CA GLN A 55 -11.68 -3.59 -3.17
C GLN A 55 -12.89 -2.70 -2.82
N MET A 56 -13.93 -2.69 -3.66
CA MET A 56 -15.20 -2.03 -3.34
C MET A 56 -15.89 -2.66 -2.12
N CYS A 57 -15.92 -4.00 -2.05
CA CYS A 57 -16.49 -4.73 -0.90
C CYS A 57 -15.77 -4.41 0.41
N LEU A 58 -14.43 -4.36 0.40
CA LEU A 58 -13.63 -4.01 1.56
C LEU A 58 -13.92 -2.57 2.03
N ALA A 59 -14.00 -1.63 1.08
CA ALA A 59 -14.35 -0.24 1.37
C ALA A 59 -15.75 -0.10 1.98
N LEU A 60 -16.76 -0.74 1.39
CA LEU A 60 -18.14 -0.69 1.91
C LEU A 60 -18.26 -1.39 3.25
N ARG A 61 -17.58 -2.52 3.45
CA ARG A 61 -17.54 -3.21 4.75
C ARG A 61 -16.99 -2.28 5.83
N TYR A 62 -15.89 -1.58 5.54
CA TYR A 62 -15.33 -0.57 6.46
C TYR A 62 -16.35 0.54 6.78
N LEU A 63 -16.99 1.10 5.76
CA LEU A 63 -17.99 2.17 5.93
C LEU A 63 -19.17 1.70 6.79
N HIS A 64 -19.76 0.56 6.46
CA HIS A 64 -20.96 0.05 7.11
C HIS A 64 -20.68 -0.46 8.53
N MET A 65 -19.60 -1.21 8.73
CA MET A 65 -19.35 -1.93 9.98
C MET A 65 -18.56 -1.11 10.98
N GLU A 66 -17.45 -0.49 10.55
CA GLU A 66 -16.55 0.24 11.45
C GLU A 66 -16.97 1.69 11.62
N LYS A 67 -17.44 2.33 10.54
CA LYS A 67 -17.84 3.75 10.57
C LYS A 67 -19.33 3.96 10.78
N ARG A 68 -20.15 2.93 10.59
CA ARG A 68 -21.62 3.04 10.65
C ARG A 68 -22.12 4.13 9.70
N ILE A 69 -21.53 4.23 8.51
CA ILE A 69 -21.87 5.21 7.47
C ILE A 69 -22.50 4.48 6.29
N VAL A 70 -23.63 4.99 5.79
CA VAL A 70 -24.23 4.58 4.50
C VAL A 70 -23.83 5.60 3.44
N HIS A 71 -23.36 5.15 2.28
CA HIS A 71 -22.86 6.01 1.21
C HIS A 71 -23.99 6.76 0.50
N ARG A 72 -25.07 6.06 0.15
CA ARG A 72 -26.34 6.58 -0.42
C ARG A 72 -26.26 7.11 -1.85
N ASP A 73 -25.08 7.38 -2.38
CA ASP A 73 -24.88 7.74 -3.79
C ASP A 73 -23.74 6.93 -4.43
N LEU A 74 -23.72 5.62 -4.19
CA LEU A 74 -22.69 4.78 -4.80
C LEU A 74 -22.98 4.64 -6.30
N SER A 75 -22.04 5.09 -7.14
CA SER A 75 -22.15 5.03 -8.60
C SER A 75 -20.75 4.93 -9.23
N PRO A 76 -20.63 4.57 -10.52
CA PRO A 76 -19.34 4.54 -11.21
C PRO A 76 -18.62 5.90 -11.28
N ASN A 77 -19.33 7.03 -11.12
CA ASN A 77 -18.70 8.35 -11.04
C ASN A 77 -17.97 8.55 -9.71
N ASN A 78 -18.46 7.90 -8.65
CA ASN A 78 -17.95 8.04 -7.29
C ASN A 78 -16.93 6.95 -6.94
N ILE A 79 -16.51 6.15 -7.91
CA ILE A 79 -15.48 5.12 -7.79
C ILE A 79 -14.32 5.49 -8.70
N MET A 80 -13.19 5.84 -8.10
CA MET A 80 -11.96 6.15 -8.83
C MET A 80 -11.15 4.88 -9.08
N LEU A 81 -10.69 4.70 -10.31
CA LEU A 81 -9.79 3.63 -10.72
C LEU A 81 -8.42 4.23 -11.08
N GLY A 82 -7.45 3.98 -10.21
CA GLY A 82 -6.07 4.41 -10.36
C GLY A 82 -5.18 3.38 -11.05
N GLU A 83 -3.87 3.60 -10.99
CA GLU A 83 -2.88 2.66 -11.50
C GLU A 83 -3.03 1.27 -10.86
N LYS A 84 -2.75 0.23 -11.66
CA LYS A 84 -2.86 -1.19 -11.24
C LYS A 84 -4.23 -1.55 -10.65
N ASP A 85 -5.29 -0.92 -11.16
CA ASP A 85 -6.66 -1.11 -10.72
C ASP A 85 -6.87 -0.82 -9.21
N LYS A 86 -6.13 0.15 -8.65
CA LYS A 86 -6.39 0.65 -7.29
C LYS A 86 -7.76 1.34 -7.27
N VAL A 87 -8.66 0.85 -6.45
CA VAL A 87 -10.01 1.40 -6.29
C VAL A 87 -10.05 2.38 -5.13
N THR A 88 -10.73 3.52 -5.28
CA THR A 88 -11.06 4.41 -4.17
C THR A 88 -12.49 4.90 -4.27
N ILE A 89 -13.30 4.68 -3.23
CA ILE A 89 -14.64 5.26 -3.11
C ILE A 89 -14.52 6.72 -2.67
N THR A 90 -15.23 7.59 -3.37
CA THR A 90 -15.21 9.05 -3.23
C THR A 90 -16.64 9.59 -3.09
N ASP A 91 -16.74 10.90 -2.89
CA ASP A 91 -18.00 11.65 -2.80
C ASP A 91 -19.02 11.16 -1.76
N PHE A 92 -18.81 11.65 -0.53
CA PHE A 92 -19.69 11.41 0.62
C PHE A 92 -20.71 12.54 0.81
N GLY A 93 -20.97 13.37 -0.22
CA GLY A 93 -21.86 14.54 -0.11
C GLY A 93 -23.28 14.21 0.34
N LEU A 94 -23.67 12.94 0.19
CA LEU A 94 -24.98 12.43 0.53
C LEU A 94 -24.93 11.36 1.62
N ALA A 95 -23.74 11.02 2.11
CA ALA A 95 -23.56 9.98 3.11
C ALA A 95 -24.20 10.34 4.46
N LYS A 96 -24.60 9.33 5.22
CA LYS A 96 -25.24 9.55 6.53
C LYS A 96 -24.79 8.52 7.55
N GLN A 97 -24.56 8.99 8.79
CA GLN A 97 -24.27 8.13 9.92
C GLN A 97 -25.54 7.42 10.39
N LYS A 98 -25.43 6.11 10.63
CA LYS A 98 -26.49 5.26 11.15
C LYS A 98 -26.83 5.69 12.58
N GLN A 99 -28.10 6.02 12.83
CA GLN A 99 -28.66 6.08 14.18
C GLN A 99 -29.48 4.79 14.39
N GLU A 100 -29.52 4.25 15.60
CA GLU A 100 -30.07 2.90 15.89
C GLU A 100 -31.53 2.71 15.45
N ASN A 101 -32.29 3.78 15.16
CA ASN A 101 -33.67 3.72 14.66
C ASN A 101 -33.95 4.60 13.42
N SER A 102 -32.93 5.07 12.69
CA SER A 102 -33.16 5.99 11.57
C SER A 102 -33.36 5.26 10.24
N LYS A 103 -34.61 5.15 9.80
CA LYS A 103 -34.99 4.86 8.42
C LYS A 103 -34.84 6.13 7.56
N LEU A 104 -34.20 6.03 6.39
CA LEU A 104 -33.94 7.18 5.50
C LEU A 104 -35.02 7.30 4.42
N THR A 105 -35.49 8.51 4.10
CA THR A 105 -36.65 8.74 3.21
C THR A 105 -36.42 9.76 2.10
N SER A 106 -35.23 10.35 1.97
CA SER A 106 -34.97 11.36 0.92
C SER A 106 -34.44 10.70 -0.36
N VAL A 107 -35.06 11.02 -1.51
CA VAL A 107 -34.62 10.64 -2.87
C VAL A 107 -33.29 11.33 -3.18
N VAL A 108 -32.28 10.54 -3.48
CA VAL A 108 -30.90 10.99 -3.62
C VAL A 108 -30.19 10.14 -4.68
N GLY A 109 -29.38 10.77 -5.53
CA GLY A 109 -28.43 10.11 -6.43
C GLY A 109 -28.91 9.90 -7.87
N THR A 110 -28.04 9.27 -8.68
CA THR A 110 -28.36 8.89 -10.06
C THR A 110 -29.31 7.68 -10.06
N ILE A 111 -30.56 7.87 -10.49
CA ILE A 111 -31.66 6.88 -10.41
C ILE A 111 -31.29 5.49 -10.95
N LEU A 112 -30.34 5.39 -11.89
CA LEU A 112 -29.88 4.14 -12.49
C LEU A 112 -29.26 3.15 -11.48
N TYR A 113 -28.78 3.64 -10.34
CA TYR A 113 -28.16 2.84 -9.27
C TYR A 113 -29.00 2.80 -7.99
N SER A 114 -30.19 3.41 -8.00
CA SER A 114 -31.11 3.43 -6.86
C SER A 114 -31.82 2.08 -6.71
N CYS A 115 -31.97 1.62 -5.47
CA CYS A 115 -32.72 0.41 -5.14
C CYS A 115 -34.25 0.63 -5.19
N PRO A 116 -35.05 -0.44 -5.28
CA PRO A 116 -36.51 -0.37 -5.34
C PRO A 116 -37.14 0.46 -4.22
N GLU A 117 -36.68 0.28 -2.98
CA GLU A 117 -37.20 1.01 -1.83
C GLU A 117 -36.92 2.52 -1.93
N VAL A 118 -35.79 2.95 -2.49
CA VAL A 118 -35.53 4.38 -2.74
C VAL A 118 -36.47 4.93 -3.81
N VAL A 119 -36.70 4.18 -4.89
CA VAL A 119 -37.63 4.58 -5.98
C VAL A 119 -39.08 4.67 -5.48
N LYS A 120 -39.47 3.79 -4.55
CA LYS A 120 -40.79 3.80 -3.90
C LYS A 120 -40.90 4.83 -2.77
N ASN A 121 -39.85 5.60 -2.51
CA ASN A 121 -39.78 6.55 -1.40
C ASN A 121 -40.00 5.88 -0.02
N GLU A 122 -39.55 4.64 0.10
CA GLU A 122 -39.57 3.84 1.32
C GLU A 122 -38.27 4.01 2.12
N PRO A 123 -38.31 3.73 3.43
CA PRO A 123 -37.14 3.52 4.26
C PRO A 123 -36.03 2.66 3.64
N TYR A 124 -34.83 3.23 3.55
CA TYR A 124 -33.64 2.49 3.12
C TYR A 124 -32.48 2.59 4.13
N GLY A 125 -31.51 1.68 4.00
CA GLY A 125 -30.33 1.56 4.84
C GLY A 125 -29.11 1.06 4.06
N GLU A 126 -28.17 0.39 4.73
CA GLU A 126 -26.92 -0.11 4.13
C GLU A 126 -27.12 -1.05 2.92
N LYS A 127 -28.26 -1.75 2.85
CA LYS A 127 -28.63 -2.64 1.73
C LYS A 127 -28.83 -1.87 0.41
N ALA A 128 -29.06 -0.55 0.46
CA ALA A 128 -29.13 0.30 -0.73
C ALA A 128 -27.76 0.37 -1.43
N ASP A 129 -26.67 0.49 -0.67
CA ASP A 129 -25.31 0.50 -1.24
C ASP A 129 -24.96 -0.87 -1.86
N VAL A 130 -25.47 -1.97 -1.31
CA VAL A 130 -25.28 -3.33 -1.88
C VAL A 130 -26.01 -3.49 -3.22
N TRP A 131 -27.20 -2.92 -3.37
CA TRP A 131 -27.90 -2.88 -4.66
C TRP A 131 -27.09 -2.08 -5.69
N ALA A 132 -26.62 -0.89 -5.32
CA ALA A 132 -25.80 -0.07 -6.20
C ALA A 132 -24.50 -0.81 -6.59
N LEU A 133 -23.86 -1.50 -5.64
CA LEU A 133 -22.71 -2.36 -5.89
C LEU A 133 -23.02 -3.48 -6.89
N GLY A 134 -24.19 -4.11 -6.79
CA GLY A 134 -24.68 -5.09 -7.77
C GLY A 134 -24.88 -4.49 -9.16
N CYS A 135 -25.41 -3.27 -9.24
CA CYS A 135 -25.58 -2.54 -10.50
C CYS A 135 -24.21 -2.23 -11.15
N ILE A 136 -23.23 -1.82 -10.35
CA ILE A 136 -21.86 -1.55 -10.81
C ILE A 136 -21.20 -2.84 -11.30
N LEU A 137 -21.34 -3.95 -10.56
CA LEU A 137 -20.81 -5.25 -10.96
C LEU A 137 -21.40 -5.73 -12.29
N TYR A 138 -22.72 -5.59 -12.47
CA TYR A 138 -23.37 -5.87 -13.75
C TYR A 138 -22.80 -4.99 -14.87
N GLN A 139 -22.65 -3.69 -14.61
CA GLN A 139 -22.12 -2.76 -15.60
C GLN A 139 -20.65 -3.02 -15.93
N MET A 140 -19.85 -3.53 -15.00
CA MET A 140 -18.49 -3.99 -15.31
C MET A 140 -18.50 -5.19 -16.27
N ALA A 141 -19.47 -6.09 -16.14
CA ALA A 141 -19.60 -7.26 -17.01
C ALA A 141 -20.13 -6.92 -18.42
N THR A 142 -21.10 -6.01 -18.53
CA THR A 142 -21.81 -5.73 -19.79
C THR A 142 -21.42 -4.39 -20.44
N LEU A 143 -20.69 -3.55 -19.71
CA LEU A 143 -20.45 -2.13 -20.02
C LEU A 143 -21.74 -1.29 -20.10
N GLN A 144 -22.91 -1.82 -19.72
CA GLN A 144 -24.18 -1.13 -19.72
C GLN A 144 -24.84 -1.22 -18.34
N PRO A 145 -25.53 -0.17 -17.85
CA PRO A 145 -26.26 -0.29 -16.59
C PRO A 145 -27.38 -1.34 -16.72
N PRO A 146 -27.74 -2.06 -15.64
CA PRO A 146 -28.79 -3.09 -15.69
C PRO A 146 -30.16 -2.49 -16.03
N PHE A 147 -30.44 -1.30 -15.50
CA PHE A 147 -31.72 -0.62 -15.69
C PHE A 147 -31.51 0.62 -16.52
N TYR A 148 -32.13 0.64 -17.71
CA TYR A 148 -32.16 1.82 -18.57
C TYR A 148 -33.49 1.90 -19.31
N SER A 149 -34.00 3.12 -19.41
CA SER A 149 -35.13 3.50 -20.27
C SER A 149 -35.10 5.01 -20.50
N THR A 150 -35.57 5.46 -21.65
CA THR A 150 -35.82 6.88 -21.94
C THR A 150 -37.05 7.41 -21.20
N ASN A 151 -37.96 6.53 -20.78
CA ASN A 151 -39.14 6.87 -20.00
C ASN A 151 -38.88 6.58 -18.51
N MET A 152 -39.04 7.61 -17.66
CA MET A 152 -38.77 7.50 -16.21
C MET A 152 -39.69 6.51 -15.49
N LEU A 153 -40.96 6.40 -15.88
CA LEU A 153 -41.89 5.43 -15.30
C LEU A 153 -41.50 4.00 -15.69
N SER A 154 -41.12 3.78 -16.95
CA SER A 154 -40.60 2.49 -17.40
C SER A 154 -39.30 2.11 -16.69
N LEU A 155 -38.40 3.08 -16.46
CA LEU A 155 -37.19 2.88 -15.68
C LEU A 155 -37.52 2.49 -14.23
N ALA A 156 -38.41 3.23 -13.57
CA ALA A 156 -38.86 2.92 -12.22
C ALA A 156 -39.46 1.51 -12.12
N ASN A 157 -40.32 1.12 -13.08
CA ASN A 157 -40.90 -0.22 -13.14
C ASN A 157 -39.83 -1.32 -13.31
N LYS A 158 -38.82 -1.09 -14.16
CA LYS A 158 -37.70 -2.03 -14.32
C LYS A 158 -36.90 -2.19 -13.03
N ILE A 159 -36.59 -1.08 -12.35
CA ILE A 159 -35.86 -1.10 -11.07
C ILE A 159 -36.68 -1.86 -10.02
N VAL A 160 -37.95 -1.49 -9.83
CA VAL A 160 -38.84 -2.09 -8.83
C VAL A 160 -39.05 -3.58 -9.07
N GLY A 161 -39.16 -4.01 -10.33
CA GLY A 161 -39.28 -5.41 -10.71
C GLY A 161 -37.95 -6.16 -10.82
N ALA A 162 -36.80 -5.49 -10.62
CA ALA A 162 -35.47 -6.02 -10.90
C ALA A 162 -35.35 -6.66 -12.30
N VAL A 163 -35.96 -6.03 -13.32
CA VAL A 163 -35.97 -6.53 -14.70
C VAL A 163 -34.81 -5.91 -15.49
N TYR A 164 -33.82 -6.73 -15.83
CA TYR A 164 -32.64 -6.39 -16.62
C TYR A 164 -32.24 -7.54 -17.55
N GLU A 165 -31.48 -7.24 -18.60
CA GLU A 165 -31.03 -8.26 -19.56
C GLU A 165 -30.01 -9.21 -18.92
N PRO A 166 -30.11 -10.53 -19.13
CA PRO A 166 -29.12 -11.47 -18.62
C PRO A 166 -27.75 -11.23 -19.28
N ILE A 167 -26.69 -11.56 -18.55
CA ILE A 167 -25.33 -11.57 -19.11
C ILE A 167 -25.25 -12.70 -20.16
N GLU A 168 -24.60 -12.42 -21.29
CA GLU A 168 -24.35 -13.39 -22.36
C GLU A 168 -23.79 -14.71 -21.80
N GLU A 169 -24.37 -15.84 -22.21
CA GLU A 169 -23.94 -17.15 -21.74
C GLU A 169 -22.47 -17.41 -22.07
N GLY A 170 -21.71 -17.89 -21.09
CA GLY A 170 -20.27 -18.16 -21.23
C GLY A 170 -19.37 -16.93 -21.19
N ALA A 171 -19.89 -15.69 -21.14
CA ALA A 171 -19.06 -14.48 -21.04
C ALA A 171 -18.36 -14.34 -19.67
N PHE A 172 -19.02 -14.78 -18.60
CA PHE A 172 -18.50 -14.80 -17.23
C PHE A 172 -18.97 -16.06 -16.51
N SER A 173 -18.27 -16.44 -15.44
CA SER A 173 -18.67 -17.59 -14.62
C SER A 173 -20.05 -17.41 -13.97
N GLU A 174 -20.69 -18.53 -13.63
CA GLU A 174 -21.93 -18.53 -12.84
C GLU A 174 -21.75 -17.76 -11.53
N ARG A 175 -20.55 -17.80 -10.94
CA ARG A 175 -20.23 -17.07 -9.71
C ARG A 175 -20.43 -15.56 -9.84
N VAL A 176 -20.07 -14.97 -10.98
CA VAL A 176 -20.30 -13.54 -11.25
C VAL A 176 -21.80 -13.27 -11.40
N THR A 177 -22.48 -14.06 -12.24
CA THR A 177 -23.92 -13.86 -12.52
C THR A 177 -24.78 -14.05 -11.27
N ASP A 178 -24.47 -15.03 -10.43
CA ASP A 178 -25.14 -15.27 -9.15
C ASP A 178 -24.87 -14.19 -8.12
N MET A 179 -23.66 -13.62 -8.09
CA MET A 179 -23.35 -12.50 -7.21
C MET A 179 -24.20 -11.28 -7.59
N ILE A 180 -24.31 -10.99 -8.88
CA ILE A 180 -25.14 -9.90 -9.40
C ILE A 180 -26.61 -10.12 -9.03
N ARG A 181 -27.17 -11.30 -9.35
CA ARG A 181 -28.56 -11.62 -9.02
C ARG A 181 -28.85 -11.48 -7.52
N TRP A 182 -27.92 -11.95 -6.69
CA TRP A 182 -28.08 -11.87 -5.24
C TRP A 182 -28.07 -10.43 -4.72
N CYS A 183 -27.13 -9.59 -5.19
CA CYS A 183 -27.09 -8.17 -4.84
C CYS A 183 -28.29 -7.38 -5.38
N LEU A 184 -28.83 -7.77 -6.54
CA LEU A 184 -30.01 -7.18 -7.18
C LEU A 184 -31.33 -7.83 -6.75
N SER A 185 -31.39 -8.40 -5.54
CA SER A 185 -32.66 -8.86 -4.96
C SER A 185 -33.54 -7.65 -4.64
N PRO A 186 -34.78 -7.58 -5.19
CA PRO A 186 -35.63 -6.40 -5.04
C PRO A 186 -36.15 -6.24 -3.61
N ASP A 187 -36.39 -7.35 -2.92
CA ASP A 187 -36.72 -7.36 -1.49
C ASP A 187 -35.45 -7.11 -0.65
N PRO A 188 -35.38 -6.01 0.14
CA PRO A 188 -34.20 -5.68 0.96
C PRO A 188 -33.92 -6.71 2.06
N ASP A 189 -34.91 -7.49 2.49
CA ASP A 189 -34.74 -8.55 3.49
C ASP A 189 -34.06 -9.78 2.90
N GLN A 190 -34.29 -10.06 1.61
CA GLN A 190 -33.61 -11.13 0.86
C GLN A 190 -32.25 -10.69 0.30
N ARG A 191 -32.06 -9.38 0.10
CA ARG A 191 -30.79 -8.82 -0.37
C ARG A 191 -29.69 -9.03 0.68
N PRO A 192 -28.48 -9.48 0.33
CA PRO A 192 -27.41 -9.67 1.31
C PRO A 192 -26.93 -8.34 1.90
N ASP A 193 -26.37 -8.38 3.11
CA ASP A 193 -25.53 -7.28 3.58
C ASP A 193 -24.10 -7.44 3.06
N ILE A 194 -23.28 -6.41 3.26
CA ILE A 194 -21.90 -6.41 2.79
C ILE A 194 -21.03 -7.50 3.46
N VAL A 195 -21.42 -7.96 4.66
CA VAL A 195 -20.71 -9.02 5.39
C VAL A 195 -20.96 -10.37 4.72
N ALA A 196 -22.21 -10.65 4.35
CA ALA A 196 -22.61 -11.85 3.61
C ALA A 196 -21.97 -11.87 2.22
N VAL A 197 -21.98 -10.74 1.49
CA VAL A 197 -21.27 -10.60 0.20
C VAL A 197 -19.78 -10.91 0.38
N SER A 198 -19.11 -10.29 1.36
CA SER A 198 -17.68 -10.50 1.61
C SER A 198 -17.36 -11.95 1.98
N SER A 199 -18.20 -12.60 2.80
CA SER A 199 -18.05 -14.00 3.19
C SER A 199 -18.15 -14.94 1.98
N ARG A 200 -19.02 -14.66 1.01
CA ARG A 200 -19.20 -15.49 -0.19
C ARG A 200 -18.02 -15.44 -1.16
N ILE A 201 -17.15 -14.43 -1.03
CA ILE A 201 -15.94 -14.25 -1.87
C ILE A 201 -14.65 -14.27 -1.07
N SER A 202 -14.67 -14.80 0.16
CA SER A 202 -13.51 -14.79 1.05
C SER A 202 -12.30 -15.54 0.47
N ASP A 203 -12.52 -16.63 -0.27
CA ASP A 203 -11.47 -17.37 -0.98
C ASP A 203 -10.81 -16.56 -2.10
N LEU A 204 -11.58 -15.70 -2.80
CA LEU A 204 -11.04 -14.77 -3.78
C LEU A 204 -10.26 -13.65 -3.10
N MET A 205 -10.78 -13.13 -1.98
CA MET A 205 -10.09 -12.12 -1.16
C MET A 205 -8.75 -12.65 -0.63
N MET A 206 -8.70 -13.88 -0.13
CA MET A 206 -7.46 -14.49 0.35
C MET A 206 -6.43 -14.62 -0.79
N ARG A 207 -6.83 -15.12 -1.96
CA ARG A 207 -5.94 -15.22 -3.13
C ARG A 207 -5.38 -13.86 -3.55
N LEU A 208 -6.21 -12.83 -3.53
CA LEU A 208 -5.80 -11.46 -3.86
C LEU A 208 -4.80 -10.91 -2.83
N MET A 209 -5.06 -11.13 -1.53
CA MET A 209 -4.16 -10.75 -0.45
C MET A 209 -2.81 -11.47 -0.52
N ASP A 210 -2.81 -12.77 -0.84
CA ASP A 210 -1.57 -13.55 -1.02
C ASP A 210 -0.74 -13.01 -2.19
N GLY A 211 -1.40 -12.63 -3.29
CA GLY A 211 -0.77 -11.99 -4.44
C GLY A 211 -0.13 -10.64 -4.09
N LEU A 212 -0.85 -9.79 -3.35
CA LEU A 212 -0.35 -8.50 -2.87
C LEU A 212 0.84 -8.68 -1.91
N TYR A 213 0.73 -9.60 -0.95
CA TYR A 213 1.80 -9.89 0.00
C TYR A 213 3.06 -10.43 -0.69
N THR A 214 2.90 -11.32 -1.66
CA THR A 214 4.02 -11.85 -2.45
C THR A 214 4.69 -10.75 -3.27
N SER A 215 3.90 -9.89 -3.91
CA SER A 215 4.41 -8.74 -4.66
C SER A 215 5.17 -7.75 -3.77
N GLN A 216 4.60 -7.42 -2.60
CA GLN A 216 5.24 -6.54 -1.62
C GLN A 216 6.57 -7.11 -1.13
N ASN A 217 6.62 -8.39 -0.75
CA ASN A 217 7.85 -9.05 -0.34
C ASN A 217 8.91 -9.05 -1.45
N ALA A 218 8.50 -9.24 -2.71
CA ALA A 218 9.42 -9.19 -3.85
C ALA A 218 9.99 -7.77 -4.05
N LEU A 219 9.17 -6.73 -3.90
CA LEU A 219 9.59 -5.33 -3.94
C LEU A 219 10.54 -4.98 -2.80
N GLU A 220 10.25 -5.43 -1.57
CA GLU A 220 11.14 -5.23 -0.41
C GLU A 220 12.49 -5.92 -0.61
N ARG A 221 12.50 -7.17 -1.09
CA ARG A 221 13.75 -7.89 -1.44
C ARG A 221 14.52 -7.19 -2.55
N ARG A 222 13.84 -6.56 -3.50
CA ARG A 222 14.49 -5.77 -4.57
C ARG A 222 15.11 -4.49 -3.98
N ALA A 223 14.34 -3.74 -3.18
CA ALA A 223 14.83 -2.53 -2.52
C ALA A 223 16.05 -2.82 -1.62
N GLU A 224 16.06 -3.95 -0.91
CA GLU A 224 17.20 -4.34 -0.09
C GLU A 224 18.44 -4.68 -0.94
N ARG A 225 18.27 -5.38 -2.08
CA ARG A 225 19.37 -5.62 -3.03
C ARG A 225 19.93 -4.31 -3.59
N ASP A 226 19.05 -3.40 -4.01
CA ASP A 226 19.44 -2.11 -4.56
C ASP A 226 20.18 -1.26 -3.50
N ARG A 227 19.76 -1.33 -2.24
CA ARG A 227 20.44 -0.67 -1.11
C ARG A 227 21.83 -1.25 -0.87
N LYS A 228 21.98 -2.58 -0.84
CA LYS A 228 23.28 -3.25 -0.70
C LYS A 228 24.22 -2.89 -1.86
N GLN A 229 23.69 -2.87 -3.08
CA GLN A 229 24.46 -2.49 -4.27
C GLN A 229 24.92 -1.02 -4.20
N ALA A 230 24.03 -0.10 -3.79
CA ALA A 230 24.38 1.31 -3.61
C ALA A 230 25.44 1.53 -2.52
N GLN A 231 25.36 0.79 -1.40
CA GLN A 231 26.38 0.81 -0.35
C GLN A 231 27.73 0.30 -0.84
N LYS A 232 27.75 -0.79 -1.62
CA LYS A 232 28.98 -1.32 -2.23
C LYS A 232 29.63 -0.28 -3.16
N TYR A 233 28.86 0.32 -4.06
CA TYR A 233 29.36 1.39 -4.95
C TYR A 233 29.89 2.60 -4.18
N PHE A 234 29.21 2.99 -3.09
CA PHE A 234 29.68 4.08 -2.24
C PHE A 234 31.03 3.76 -1.59
N LEU A 235 31.18 2.55 -1.05
CA LEU A 235 32.41 2.11 -0.39
C LEU A 235 33.58 1.95 -1.37
N GLU A 236 33.34 1.37 -2.55
CA GLU A 236 34.34 1.25 -3.62
C GLU A 236 34.81 2.62 -4.11
N ARG A 237 33.89 3.59 -4.32
CA ARG A 237 34.26 4.96 -4.68
C ARG A 237 35.09 5.65 -3.60
N HIS A 238 34.79 5.39 -2.33
CA HIS A 238 35.55 5.94 -1.22
C HIS A 238 36.95 5.32 -1.13
N LYS A 239 37.06 3.99 -1.31
CA LYS A 239 38.34 3.26 -1.37
C LYS A 239 39.22 3.74 -2.52
N SER A 240 38.66 3.93 -3.72
CA SER A 240 39.39 4.45 -4.87
C SER A 240 39.86 5.89 -4.68
N LYS A 241 39.08 6.74 -4.00
CA LYS A 241 39.52 8.08 -3.61
C LYS A 241 40.66 8.07 -2.59
N THR A 242 40.60 7.22 -1.56
CA THR A 242 41.71 7.07 -0.61
C THR A 242 42.97 6.51 -1.27
N ASN A 243 42.84 5.57 -2.21
CA ASN A 243 43.99 5.03 -2.94
C ASN A 243 44.62 6.07 -3.89
N CYS A 244 43.85 6.96 -4.51
CA CYS A 244 44.40 8.08 -5.28
C CYS A 244 45.08 9.15 -4.40
N CYS A 245 44.76 9.22 -3.10
CA CYS A 245 45.42 10.14 -2.15
C CYS A 245 46.68 9.57 -1.48
N HIS A 246 47.05 8.31 -1.77
CA HIS A 246 48.22 7.66 -1.19
C HIS A 246 49.33 7.31 -2.19
N SER A 247 49.20 7.74 -3.44
CA SER A 247 50.27 7.70 -4.44
C SER A 247 50.88 9.09 -4.60
N ASN A 248 52.06 9.28 -3.98
CA ASN A 248 53.04 10.39 -4.07
C ASN A 248 52.87 11.61 -3.14
N PRO A 249 53.72 11.70 -2.10
CA PRO A 249 54.14 12.95 -1.51
C PRO A 249 55.62 13.21 -1.83
N SER A 250 56.01 13.41 -3.10
CA SER A 250 57.23 14.15 -3.46
C SER A 250 57.38 14.36 -4.96
N GLN A 251 57.77 15.59 -5.31
CA GLN A 251 58.17 16.09 -6.62
C GLN A 251 57.07 16.31 -7.64
N GLU A 252 56.57 17.55 -7.69
CA GLU A 252 56.59 18.34 -8.93
C GLU A 252 56.36 19.83 -8.63
N LYS A 253 57.45 20.61 -8.68
CA LYS A 253 57.37 21.95 -9.25
C LYS A 253 57.24 21.74 -10.76
N CYS A 254 56.12 22.09 -11.37
CA CYS A 254 56.21 22.78 -12.65
C CYS A 254 54.95 23.59 -12.95
N LEU A 255 55.23 24.65 -13.69
CA LEU A 255 54.38 25.78 -14.01
C LEU A 255 53.19 25.40 -14.88
N ILE A 256 52.18 26.24 -14.77
CA ILE A 256 51.11 26.48 -15.73
C ILE A 256 51.70 26.52 -17.13
N ASN A 257 51.23 25.66 -18.04
CA ASN A 257 51.09 26.01 -19.44
C ASN A 257 49.88 25.28 -20.04
N ILE A 258 48.98 26.11 -20.54
CA ILE A 258 47.79 25.75 -21.31
C ILE A 258 48.27 25.57 -22.75
N GLU A 259 48.16 24.36 -23.30
CA GLU A 259 48.23 24.18 -24.75
C GLU A 259 47.29 23.04 -25.19
N TYR A 260 46.28 23.42 -25.97
CA TYR A 260 45.39 22.52 -26.69
C TYR A 260 46.16 21.83 -27.83
N PRO A 261 45.83 20.58 -28.18
CA PRO A 261 46.02 20.14 -29.56
C PRO A 261 44.71 19.72 -30.24
N THR A 262 44.45 20.42 -31.34
CA THR A 262 43.66 20.01 -32.50
C THR A 262 44.24 18.78 -33.22
N PRO A 263 43.45 18.08 -34.07
CA PRO A 263 43.80 16.77 -34.63
C PRO A 263 44.38 16.84 -36.05
N ARG A 264 45.28 15.89 -36.38
CA ARG A 264 45.72 15.37 -37.72
C ARG A 264 47.06 14.65 -37.49
N SER A 265 47.52 13.64 -38.22
CA SER A 265 47.01 12.67 -39.20
C SER A 265 48.22 11.76 -39.51
N SER A 266 47.96 10.50 -39.88
CA SER A 266 48.78 9.62 -40.74
C SER A 266 50.21 9.21 -40.33
N GLY A 267 50.48 7.89 -40.34
CA GLY A 267 51.76 7.37 -40.83
C GLY A 267 52.34 6.11 -40.15
N ALA A 268 51.94 4.94 -40.64
CA ALA A 268 52.72 3.72 -40.95
C ALA A 268 53.71 3.05 -39.95
N GLY A 269 53.66 1.69 -39.96
CA GLY A 269 54.73 0.77 -39.55
C GLY A 269 54.24 -0.38 -38.65
N SER A 270 53.60 -1.43 -39.18
CA SER A 270 54.20 -2.71 -39.63
C SER A 270 54.94 -3.52 -38.55
N SER A 271 54.41 -4.67 -38.12
CA SER A 271 54.86 -6.00 -38.59
C SER A 271 54.37 -7.18 -37.71
N ASN A 272 53.82 -8.17 -38.41
CA ASN A 272 54.02 -9.63 -38.31
C ASN A 272 53.52 -10.41 -37.08
N HIS A 273 52.49 -11.26 -37.30
CA HIS A 273 52.54 -12.74 -37.45
C HIS A 273 52.44 -13.41 -36.08
N ASN A 274 51.75 -14.51 -35.82
CA ASN A 274 50.96 -15.57 -36.50
C ASN A 274 50.24 -16.25 -35.28
N GLU A 275 49.15 -17.00 -35.31
CA GLU A 275 48.67 -18.08 -36.16
C GLU A 275 47.36 -18.58 -35.51
N GLN A 276 46.40 -19.00 -36.34
CA GLN A 276 45.52 -20.18 -36.19
C GLN A 276 44.50 -20.25 -35.02
N ASP A 277 43.28 -20.76 -35.17
CA ASP A 277 42.48 -21.23 -36.31
C ASP A 277 41.03 -21.37 -35.79
N GLU A 278 40.07 -21.02 -36.66
CA GLU A 278 38.80 -21.70 -37.00
C GLU A 278 37.91 -22.25 -35.84
N ALA A 279 36.65 -21.83 -35.61
CA ALA A 279 35.45 -21.90 -36.48
C ALA A 279 35.23 -23.32 -37.04
N SER A 280 34.05 -23.90 -37.25
CA SER A 280 32.67 -23.46 -37.48
C SER A 280 31.73 -24.62 -37.01
N ASP A 281 30.41 -24.71 -37.19
CA ASP A 281 29.52 -24.16 -38.20
C ASP A 281 28.05 -24.39 -37.81
N GLY A 282 27.16 -23.67 -38.48
CA GLY A 282 25.76 -24.06 -38.62
C GLY A 282 24.77 -22.92 -38.86
N ASP A 283 24.89 -22.24 -40.01
CA ASP A 283 23.87 -22.03 -41.06
C ASP A 283 22.52 -21.35 -40.70
N ASP A 284 21.91 -20.47 -41.50
CA ASP A 284 22.31 -19.66 -42.67
C ASP A 284 21.14 -18.69 -42.99
N GLU A 285 21.49 -17.54 -43.59
CA GLU A 285 20.79 -16.76 -44.66
C GLU A 285 19.29 -16.32 -44.54
N GLN A 286 18.84 -15.16 -45.04
CA GLN A 286 19.37 -14.28 -46.09
C GLN A 286 18.80 -12.83 -46.08
N CYS A 287 19.57 -11.96 -46.76
CA CYS A 287 19.41 -10.53 -47.10
C CYS A 287 18.21 -10.24 -48.06
N ASN A 288 17.84 -9.02 -48.50
CA ASN A 288 18.59 -7.87 -49.01
C ASN A 288 17.56 -6.81 -49.48
N ILE A 289 17.76 -5.49 -49.30
CA ILE A 289 17.27 -4.44 -50.23
C ILE A 289 18.28 -3.29 -50.35
N THR A 290 18.32 -2.73 -51.55
CA THR A 290 19.35 -2.08 -52.35
C THR A 290 19.54 -0.56 -52.24
N LYS A 291 20.69 -0.15 -52.81
CA LYS A 291 21.34 1.16 -53.02
C LYS A 291 20.55 2.22 -53.85
N GLY A 292 20.95 3.49 -53.72
CA GLY A 292 20.82 4.52 -54.77
C GLY A 292 21.24 5.94 -54.33
N LYS A 293 22.02 6.66 -55.17
CA LYS A 293 22.80 7.90 -54.85
C LYS A 293 22.20 9.19 -55.48
N HIS A 294 22.65 10.34 -54.95
CA HIS A 294 23.25 11.52 -55.65
C HIS A 294 22.51 12.87 -55.89
N TYR A 295 23.26 13.95 -55.53
CA TYR A 295 23.37 15.36 -55.99
C TYR A 295 22.25 16.40 -55.78
N GLY A 296 22.68 17.60 -55.35
CA GLY A 296 21.87 18.83 -55.28
C GLY A 296 22.35 19.92 -56.24
N LEU A 297 21.59 21.03 -56.30
CA LEU A 297 22.05 22.34 -56.75
C LEU A 297 21.12 23.45 -56.26
N THR A 298 21.76 24.56 -55.90
CA THR A 298 21.28 25.78 -55.23
C THR A 298 21.05 26.94 -56.21
N SER A 299 20.32 27.98 -55.79
CA SER A 299 20.47 29.38 -56.26
C SER A 299 19.87 30.32 -55.19
N SER A 300 20.67 31.10 -54.46
CA SER A 300 21.06 32.53 -54.69
C SER A 300 20.04 33.51 -54.04
N ALA A 301 20.34 34.60 -53.33
CA ALA A 301 21.53 35.48 -53.26
C ALA A 301 21.47 36.41 -52.01
N ARG A 302 22.66 36.74 -51.44
CA ARG A 302 23.25 38.10 -51.14
C ARG A 302 22.44 39.16 -50.31
N VAL A 303 22.99 40.12 -49.55
CA VAL A 303 24.32 40.65 -49.16
C VAL A 303 24.10 41.72 -48.03
N THR A 304 25.16 41.98 -47.25
CA THR A 304 25.46 42.86 -46.09
C THR A 304 25.43 44.41 -46.34
N PRO A 305 26.09 45.32 -45.54
CA PRO A 305 25.97 45.76 -44.12
C PRO A 305 26.02 47.32 -43.93
N ASP A 306 25.99 47.83 -42.68
CA ASP A 306 26.74 48.98 -42.07
C ASP A 306 25.93 49.62 -40.92
N ARG A 307 26.41 50.37 -39.91
CA ARG A 307 27.63 50.50 -39.08
C ARG A 307 27.40 51.80 -38.27
N ASN A 308 27.49 51.80 -36.94
CA ASN A 308 28.20 52.82 -36.14
C ASN A 308 28.06 52.68 -34.61
N GLN A 309 29.09 53.21 -33.96
CA GLN A 309 29.66 53.01 -32.62
C GLN A 309 28.87 53.61 -31.43
N SER A 310 29.03 53.06 -30.22
CA SER A 310 29.97 53.59 -29.20
C SER A 310 29.88 52.87 -27.84
N SER A 311 31.08 52.48 -27.35
CA SER A 311 31.62 52.36 -25.99
C SER A 311 30.74 52.17 -24.75
N GLY A 312 31.15 51.24 -23.87
CA GLY A 312 30.98 51.35 -22.41
C GLY A 312 30.93 50.01 -21.67
N ASP A 313 31.97 49.71 -20.90
CA ASP A 313 32.22 48.49 -20.13
C ASP A 313 31.14 48.10 -19.09
N SER A 314 30.88 46.79 -18.94
CA SER A 314 31.10 46.01 -17.70
C SER A 314 30.17 44.81 -17.54
N ALA A 315 30.79 43.65 -17.30
CA ALA A 315 30.32 42.51 -16.51
C ALA A 315 28.94 41.88 -16.82
N ALA A 316 28.94 40.85 -17.67
CA ALA A 316 27.84 39.89 -17.76
C ALA A 316 28.32 38.47 -17.43
N ALA A 317 27.77 37.94 -16.34
CA ALA A 317 27.91 36.57 -15.88
C ALA A 317 27.35 35.60 -16.92
N ASN A 318 28.15 34.60 -17.27
CA ASN A 318 27.75 33.52 -18.16
C ASN A 318 26.75 32.57 -17.48
N ILE A 319 25.59 32.46 -18.12
CA ILE A 319 24.56 31.46 -17.89
C ILE A 319 25.13 30.07 -18.23
N LYS A 320 25.10 29.14 -17.27
CA LYS A 320 25.30 27.70 -17.49
C LYS A 320 23.96 26.95 -17.42
N PRO A 321 23.81 25.84 -18.15
CA PRO A 321 22.55 25.11 -18.28
C PRO A 321 22.14 24.36 -17.00
N ARG A 322 20.82 24.24 -16.84
CA ARG A 322 20.08 23.54 -15.76
C ARG A 322 20.48 22.06 -15.61
N PRO A 323 20.73 21.57 -14.38
CA PRO A 323 20.51 20.19 -14.02
C PRO A 323 19.12 19.98 -13.39
N VAL A 324 18.49 18.89 -13.79
CA VAL A 324 17.32 18.26 -13.16
C VAL A 324 17.72 17.64 -11.81
N LEU A 325 16.77 17.57 -10.87
CA LEU A 325 16.80 17.00 -9.50
C LEU A 325 17.19 17.96 -8.35
N ALA A 326 16.19 18.68 -7.83
CA ALA A 326 16.20 19.13 -6.44
C ALA A 326 15.75 17.98 -5.52
N GLY A 327 16.66 17.05 -5.23
CA GLY A 327 16.49 16.14 -4.10
C GLY A 327 16.75 16.89 -2.81
N ILE A 328 15.80 16.85 -1.86
CA ILE A 328 16.03 17.36 -0.50
C ILE A 328 17.03 16.41 0.17
N CYS A 329 18.29 16.81 0.25
CA CYS A 329 19.33 16.05 0.92
C CYS A 329 19.35 16.45 2.41
N VAL A 330 18.71 15.65 3.27
CA VAL A 330 18.81 15.83 4.73
C VAL A 330 20.03 15.06 5.22
N SER A 331 20.96 15.76 5.87
CA SER A 331 22.11 15.13 6.55
C SER A 331 21.60 14.19 7.65
N GLN A 332 21.99 12.91 7.61
CA GLN A 332 21.65 11.91 8.64
C GLN A 332 22.09 12.34 10.06
N LYS A 333 22.99 13.32 10.19
CA LYS A 333 23.43 13.86 11.48
C LYS A 333 22.46 14.89 12.11
N LYS A 334 21.31 15.19 11.47
CA LYS A 334 20.29 16.12 11.99
C LYS A 334 18.86 15.58 11.99
N VAL A 335 18.65 14.28 11.79
CA VAL A 335 17.32 13.67 11.96
C VAL A 335 17.17 13.30 13.44
N ARG A 336 16.28 13.98 14.18
CA ARG A 336 15.86 13.49 15.49
C ARG A 336 15.15 12.16 15.28
N GLN A 337 15.53 11.14 16.04
CA GLN A 337 14.78 9.90 16.11
C GLN A 337 13.35 10.28 16.56
N ILE A 338 12.36 10.02 15.70
CA ILE A 338 10.96 10.26 16.07
C ILE A 338 10.66 9.24 17.15
N ASP A 339 10.40 9.74 18.35
CA ASP A 339 10.00 8.89 19.47
C ASP A 339 8.50 8.57 19.33
N ASP A 340 8.18 7.64 18.43
CA ASP A 340 6.80 7.27 18.14
C ASP A 340 6.26 6.33 19.24
N PRO A 341 5.31 6.78 20.07
CA PRO A 341 4.72 5.94 21.10
C PRO A 341 4.01 4.70 20.53
N ILE A 342 3.53 4.76 19.28
CA ILE A 342 2.90 3.61 18.60
C ILE A 342 3.96 2.58 18.24
N GLN A 343 5.13 3.03 17.74
CA GLN A 343 6.24 2.14 17.44
C GLN A 343 6.73 1.39 18.68
N ARG A 344 6.80 2.05 19.84
CA ARG A 344 7.14 1.39 21.12
C ARG A 344 6.14 0.30 21.51
N LEU A 345 4.84 0.57 21.32
CA LEU A 345 3.78 -0.40 21.60
C LEU A 345 3.88 -1.61 20.65
N LEU A 346 4.10 -1.36 19.35
CA LEU A 346 4.28 -2.42 18.34
C LEU A 346 5.51 -3.28 18.62
N VAL A 347 6.62 -2.69 19.06
CA VAL A 347 7.83 -3.43 19.45
C VAL A 347 7.55 -4.33 20.65
N GLN A 348 6.80 -3.87 21.65
CA GLN A 348 6.42 -4.73 22.78
C GLN A 348 5.45 -5.85 22.38
N MET A 349 4.51 -5.58 21.48
CA MET A 349 3.65 -6.63 20.92
C MET A 349 4.47 -7.68 20.16
N HIS A 350 5.44 -7.24 19.35
CA HIS A 350 6.32 -8.14 18.61
C HIS A 350 7.13 -9.05 19.54
N LYS A 351 7.70 -8.51 20.62
CA LYS A 351 8.39 -9.27 21.67
C LYS A 351 7.51 -10.39 22.25
N MET A 352 6.27 -10.07 22.61
CA MET A 352 5.32 -11.07 23.12
C MET A 352 4.97 -12.12 22.07
N ILE A 353 4.74 -11.71 20.81
CA ILE A 353 4.42 -12.62 19.71
C ILE A 353 5.57 -13.59 19.47
N TYR A 354 6.81 -13.09 19.40
CA TYR A 354 8.02 -13.88 19.26
C TYR A 354 8.10 -15.00 20.30
N ILE A 355 7.93 -14.65 21.59
CA ILE A 355 7.95 -15.63 22.69
C ILE A 355 6.86 -16.70 22.50
N THR A 356 5.64 -16.31 22.10
CA THR A 356 4.55 -17.27 21.88
C THR A 356 4.74 -18.17 20.65
N GLN A 357 5.62 -17.80 19.71
CA GLN A 357 5.91 -18.57 18.49
C GLN A 357 7.15 -19.48 18.61
N LEU A 358 7.88 -19.45 19.72
CA LEU A 358 9.03 -20.34 19.94
C LEU A 358 8.61 -21.83 19.86
N PRO A 359 9.50 -22.77 19.53
CA PRO A 359 9.16 -24.20 19.54
C PRO A 359 8.63 -24.66 20.92
N PRO A 360 7.75 -25.68 20.99
CA PRO A 360 7.25 -26.18 22.26
C PRO A 360 8.42 -26.67 23.13
N ALA A 361 8.54 -26.11 24.33
CA ALA A 361 9.61 -26.50 25.26
C ALA A 361 9.34 -27.93 25.80
N PRO A 362 10.39 -28.74 26.05
CA PRO A 362 10.25 -30.11 26.57
C PRO A 362 9.67 -30.19 28.00
N HIS A 363 9.62 -29.07 28.74
CA HIS A 363 8.99 -28.95 30.05
C HIS A 363 7.92 -27.85 30.07
N ARG A 364 6.96 -27.95 31.02
CA ARG A 364 5.92 -26.92 31.24
C ARG A 364 6.56 -25.57 31.61
N ASN A 365 6.80 -24.70 30.63
CA ASN A 365 7.31 -23.35 30.85
C ASN A 365 6.18 -22.43 31.35
N ILE A 366 6.10 -22.25 32.67
CA ILE A 366 5.08 -21.44 33.35
C ILE A 366 5.16 -19.97 32.90
N LYS A 367 6.38 -19.41 32.79
CA LYS A 367 6.63 -18.04 32.33
C LYS A 367 6.05 -17.77 30.94
N ARG A 368 6.25 -18.70 29.99
CA ARG A 368 5.68 -18.63 28.64
C ARG A 368 4.15 -18.72 28.65
N ARG A 369 3.57 -19.57 29.48
CA ARG A 369 2.10 -19.72 29.61
C ARG A 369 1.44 -18.45 30.13
N VAL A 370 2.09 -17.73 31.03
CA VAL A 370 1.63 -16.44 31.55
C VAL A 370 1.59 -15.38 30.44
N ILE A 371 2.63 -15.32 29.59
CA ILE A 371 2.64 -14.44 28.41
C ILE A 371 1.56 -14.82 27.39
N GLU A 372 1.35 -16.12 27.14
CA GLU A 372 0.30 -16.59 26.22
C GLU A 372 -1.11 -16.23 26.70
N ARG A 373 -1.37 -16.35 28.00
CA ARG A 373 -2.64 -15.90 28.60
C ARG A 373 -2.80 -14.39 28.51
N PHE A 374 -1.76 -13.62 28.77
CA PHE A 374 -1.82 -12.16 28.64
C PHE A 374 -2.08 -11.75 27.19
N LYS A 375 -1.36 -12.33 26.23
CA LYS A 375 -1.63 -12.17 24.80
C LYS A 375 -3.09 -12.48 24.48
N LYS A 376 -3.64 -13.60 24.96
CA LYS A 376 -5.06 -13.94 24.74
C LYS A 376 -6.03 -12.92 25.34
N SER A 377 -5.71 -12.34 26.50
CA SER A 377 -6.50 -11.27 27.13
C SER A 377 -6.49 -9.98 26.28
N LEU A 378 -5.34 -9.62 25.68
CA LEU A 378 -5.24 -8.46 24.80
C LEU A 378 -6.12 -8.57 23.54
N PHE A 379 -6.34 -9.79 23.04
CA PHE A 379 -7.08 -10.06 21.80
C PHE A 379 -8.39 -10.84 22.01
N HIS A 380 -8.97 -10.77 23.22
CA HIS A 380 -10.26 -11.42 23.47
C HIS A 380 -11.38 -10.79 22.62
N PHE A 381 -12.36 -11.60 22.22
CA PHE A 381 -13.48 -11.15 21.40
C PHE A 381 -14.23 -10.00 22.11
N GLY A 382 -14.24 -8.80 21.50
CA GLY A 382 -14.79 -7.58 22.10
C GLY A 382 -13.77 -6.61 22.72
N SER A 383 -12.45 -6.86 22.61
CA SER A 383 -11.45 -5.90 23.08
C SER A 383 -11.38 -4.63 22.21
N ASP A 384 -11.58 -3.47 22.85
CA ASP A 384 -11.46 -2.14 22.26
C ASP A 384 -9.97 -1.79 22.00
N PRO A 385 -9.59 -1.26 20.81
CA PRO A 385 -8.26 -0.70 20.55
C PRO A 385 -7.75 0.26 21.64
N TYR A 386 -8.64 0.97 22.33
CA TYR A 386 -8.28 1.80 23.49
C TYR A 386 -7.75 0.95 24.66
N ASN A 387 -8.40 -0.16 24.99
CA ASN A 387 -8.00 -1.07 26.06
C ASN A 387 -6.64 -1.73 25.74
N LEU A 388 -6.45 -2.19 24.50
CA LEU A 388 -5.17 -2.70 24.01
C LEU A 388 -4.04 -1.69 24.22
N LYS A 389 -4.26 -0.43 23.84
CA LYS A 389 -3.30 0.66 24.02
C LYS A 389 -2.99 0.90 25.50
N VAL A 390 -3.99 0.92 26.37
CA VAL A 390 -3.82 1.14 27.82
C VAL A 390 -2.99 0.00 28.44
N GLN A 391 -3.35 -1.25 28.16
CA GLN A 391 -2.67 -2.45 28.69
C GLN A 391 -1.20 -2.52 28.26
N LEU A 392 -0.91 -2.28 26.99
CA LEU A 392 0.45 -2.25 26.47
C LEU A 392 1.25 -1.02 26.95
N SER A 393 0.57 0.11 27.20
CA SER A 393 1.23 1.29 27.78
C SER A 393 1.63 1.05 29.24
N LYS A 394 0.78 0.37 30.04
CA LYS A 394 1.11 -0.05 31.41
C LYS A 394 2.29 -1.03 31.44
N LEU A 395 2.34 -1.95 30.48
CA LEU A 395 3.47 -2.87 30.29
C LEU A 395 4.77 -2.13 29.94
N LEU A 396 4.72 -1.21 28.97
CA LEU A 396 5.85 -0.37 28.58
C LEU A 396 6.41 0.47 29.72
N GLN A 397 5.54 0.94 30.61
CA GLN A 397 5.89 1.76 31.77
C GLN A 397 6.30 0.93 32.98
N ALA A 398 6.31 -0.42 32.87
CA ALA A 398 6.57 -1.34 33.96
C ALA A 398 5.73 -1.00 35.21
N SER A 399 4.42 -0.80 35.02
CA SER A 399 3.49 -0.40 36.07
C SER A 399 3.44 -1.43 37.22
N PRO A 400 3.40 -1.00 38.49
CA PRO A 400 3.24 -1.90 39.64
C PRO A 400 1.80 -2.45 39.78
N GLU A 401 0.87 -2.03 38.93
CA GLU A 401 -0.53 -2.52 38.96
C GLU A 401 -0.63 -4.03 38.63
N LEU A 402 -1.59 -4.70 39.25
CA LEU A 402 -1.94 -6.10 38.98
C LEU A 402 -2.65 -6.24 37.62
N MET A 403 -2.36 -7.31 36.90
CA MET A 403 -2.93 -7.57 35.57
C MET A 403 -4.27 -8.30 35.63
N GLU A 404 -5.29 -7.75 34.98
CA GLU A 404 -6.62 -8.39 34.87
C GLU A 404 -6.68 -9.39 33.70
N LEU A 405 -6.25 -10.63 33.98
CA LEU A 405 -6.27 -11.73 33.01
C LEU A 405 -7.60 -12.51 33.08
N GLY A 406 -8.65 -11.96 32.43
CA GLY A 406 -9.94 -12.60 32.07
C GLY A 406 -10.47 -13.77 32.93
N SER A 407 -11.60 -13.53 33.60
CA SER A 407 -12.35 -14.51 34.41
C SER A 407 -12.96 -15.65 33.59
N ALA A 408 -12.17 -16.66 33.23
CA ALA A 408 -12.69 -17.97 32.84
C ALA A 408 -11.70 -19.09 33.22
N SER A 409 -12.24 -20.09 33.91
CA SER A 409 -11.65 -21.39 34.22
C SER A 409 -10.72 -21.47 35.45
N SER A 410 -11.12 -22.41 36.31
CA SER A 410 -10.49 -23.09 37.47
C SER A 410 -9.00 -23.49 37.36
N ASP A 411 -8.22 -22.97 36.40
CA ASP A 411 -6.85 -23.40 36.08
C ASP A 411 -5.75 -22.46 36.62
N TRP A 412 -6.09 -21.53 37.50
CA TRP A 412 -5.15 -20.56 38.10
C TRP A 412 -4.44 -21.10 39.35
N TRP A 413 -5.15 -21.87 40.18
CA TRP A 413 -4.64 -22.36 41.47
C TRP A 413 -3.42 -23.29 41.38
N PRO A 414 -3.33 -24.23 40.43
CA PRO A 414 -2.15 -25.10 40.31
C PRO A 414 -0.86 -24.38 39.86
N LEU A 415 -0.96 -23.16 39.30
CA LEU A 415 0.21 -22.39 38.82
C LEU A 415 0.79 -21.47 39.90
N LEU A 416 -0.02 -21.00 40.85
CA LEU A 416 0.43 -20.19 41.99
C LEU A 416 1.27 -20.99 42.99
N HIS A 417 0.99 -22.29 43.17
CA HIS A 417 1.74 -23.14 44.10
C HIS A 417 3.20 -23.39 43.69
N HIS A 418 3.57 -23.23 42.41
CA HIS A 418 4.96 -23.41 41.95
C HIS A 418 5.84 -22.15 42.05
N PHE A 419 5.27 -20.98 42.33
CA PHE A 419 6.01 -19.76 42.62
C PHE A 419 6.39 -19.63 44.10
N SER A 420 5.84 -20.49 44.97
CA SER A 420 6.05 -20.44 46.42
C SER A 420 7.27 -21.22 46.92
N GLY A 421 8.02 -21.91 46.04
CA GLY A 421 9.26 -22.64 46.38
C GLY A 421 9.14 -23.71 47.47
N GLU A 422 9.31 -24.98 47.11
CA GLU A 422 9.96 -25.90 48.06
C GLU A 422 11.41 -25.43 48.24
N ALA A 423 11.79 -25.35 49.50
CA ALA A 423 13.00 -24.72 50.02
C ALA A 423 14.30 -25.32 49.48
N ASN A 424 15.23 -24.44 49.10
CA ASN A 424 16.61 -24.52 49.57
C ASN A 424 17.21 -23.11 49.58
N ALA A 425 17.95 -22.84 50.66
CA ALA A 425 18.24 -21.53 51.23
C ALA A 425 19.23 -20.67 50.42
N ASP A 426 19.24 -19.38 50.81
CA ASP A 426 20.15 -18.30 50.44
C ASP A 426 19.89 -17.54 49.13
N SER A 427 18.92 -16.62 49.19
CA SER A 427 19.22 -15.18 49.04
C SER A 427 17.93 -14.36 49.22
N SER A 428 18.05 -13.32 50.03
CA SER A 428 17.01 -12.37 50.39
C SER A 428 16.72 -11.41 49.24
N ASP A 429 15.64 -11.63 48.50
CA ASP A 429 14.71 -10.60 48.00
C ASP A 429 13.59 -11.27 47.18
N ASP A 430 12.50 -11.73 47.80
CA ASP A 430 11.32 -12.09 47.01
C ASP A 430 10.03 -11.84 47.80
N GLY A 431 9.61 -10.58 47.75
CA GLY A 431 8.35 -10.11 48.28
C GLY A 431 7.19 -10.38 47.32
N ASN A 432 6.31 -11.28 47.75
CA ASN A 432 4.87 -11.26 47.50
C ASN A 432 4.38 -11.59 46.07
N LEU A 433 4.38 -12.88 45.71
CA LEU A 433 3.69 -13.42 44.52
C LEU A 433 2.45 -14.26 44.88
N LYS A 434 1.69 -13.85 45.92
CA LYS A 434 0.39 -14.45 46.26
C LYS A 434 -0.80 -13.74 45.61
N ASP A 435 -0.61 -12.50 45.14
CA ASP A 435 -1.70 -11.59 44.74
C ASP A 435 -1.90 -11.46 43.22
N GLY A 436 -1.15 -12.21 42.40
CA GLY A 436 -1.20 -12.15 40.93
C GLY A 436 0.12 -11.69 40.32
N VAL A 437 0.12 -11.36 39.02
CA VAL A 437 1.30 -10.87 38.29
C VAL A 437 1.09 -9.39 37.96
N THR A 438 2.06 -8.55 38.32
CA THR A 438 2.05 -7.11 37.96
C THR A 438 2.62 -6.88 36.56
N TYR A 439 2.33 -5.72 35.94
CA TYR A 439 2.94 -5.38 34.64
C TYR A 439 4.47 -5.27 34.71
N GLN A 440 5.02 -4.82 35.85
CA GLN A 440 6.46 -4.80 36.10
C GLN A 440 7.07 -6.21 36.08
N GLN A 441 6.46 -7.16 36.79
CA GLN A 441 6.89 -8.57 36.79
C GLN A 441 6.74 -9.21 35.41
N MET A 442 5.64 -8.93 34.70
CA MET A 442 5.43 -9.40 33.33
C MET A 442 6.51 -8.88 32.37
N GLN A 443 6.89 -7.61 32.48
CA GLN A 443 7.97 -7.04 31.67
C GLN A 443 9.30 -7.74 31.95
N GLY A 444 9.61 -8.03 33.22
CA GLY A 444 10.79 -8.81 33.61
C GLY A 444 10.79 -10.21 33.01
N ILE A 445 9.65 -10.91 33.07
CA ILE A 445 9.48 -12.24 32.49
C ILE A 445 9.66 -12.22 30.96
N ILE A 446 9.15 -11.19 30.28
CA ILE A 446 9.33 -11.00 28.83
C ILE A 446 10.81 -10.84 28.50
N GLU A 447 11.51 -9.91 29.15
CA GLU A 447 12.93 -9.63 28.86
C GLU A 447 13.82 -10.85 29.13
N GLU A 448 13.62 -11.55 30.25
CA GLU A 448 14.36 -12.78 30.57
C GLU A 448 14.19 -13.86 29.49
N LEU A 449 12.97 -14.05 28.97
CA LEU A 449 12.71 -15.03 27.92
C LEU A 449 13.27 -14.58 26.57
N LEU A 450 13.30 -13.29 26.27
CA LEU A 450 13.91 -12.77 25.04
C LEU A 450 15.43 -12.95 25.05
N GLU A 451 16.08 -12.66 26.18
CA GLU A 451 17.51 -12.86 26.36
C GLU A 451 17.89 -14.33 26.25
N LYS A 452 17.14 -15.22 26.92
CA LYS A 452 17.36 -16.67 26.87
C LYS A 452 17.22 -17.27 25.47
N ASN A 453 16.47 -16.62 24.58
CA ASN A 453 16.21 -17.10 23.22
C ASN A 453 16.91 -16.23 22.15
N SER A 454 17.96 -15.48 22.52
CA SER A 454 18.80 -14.72 21.57
C SER A 454 18.03 -13.71 20.69
N TYR A 455 16.90 -13.18 21.15
CA TYR A 455 16.09 -12.19 20.41
C TYR A 455 16.91 -10.94 20.03
N TYR A 456 17.81 -10.52 20.94
CA TYR A 456 18.66 -9.35 20.77
C TYR A 456 19.94 -9.62 19.96
N GLU A 457 20.35 -10.87 19.80
CA GLU A 457 21.52 -11.23 18.99
C GLU A 457 21.16 -11.24 17.50
N ALA A 458 19.96 -11.73 17.15
CA ALA A 458 19.42 -11.66 15.79
C ALA A 458 19.27 -10.21 15.27
N THR A 459 19.03 -9.25 16.16
CA THR A 459 18.92 -7.81 15.83
C THR A 459 20.26 -7.07 15.84
N GLN A 460 21.32 -7.62 16.44
CA GLN A 460 22.67 -7.07 16.36
C GLN A 460 23.45 -7.55 15.13
N GLN A 461 23.18 -8.76 14.62
CA GLN A 461 23.79 -9.25 13.38
C GLN A 461 23.44 -8.36 12.18
N ASP A 462 22.19 -7.91 12.11
CA ASP A 462 21.67 -7.00 11.07
C ASP A 462 22.22 -5.55 11.20
N ASN A 463 22.77 -5.19 12.36
CA ASN A 463 23.44 -3.90 12.59
C ASN A 463 24.96 -3.96 12.44
N ARG A 464 25.60 -5.13 12.57
CA ARG A 464 27.04 -5.32 12.31
C ARG A 464 27.36 -5.50 10.82
N GLU A 465 26.45 -6.04 10.02
CA GLU A 465 26.60 -6.04 8.55
C GLU A 465 26.39 -4.66 7.89
N LYS A 466 25.99 -3.65 8.67
CA LYS A 466 25.73 -2.27 8.21
C LYS A 466 26.74 -1.24 8.74
N ARG A 467 27.84 -1.65 9.36
CA ARG A 467 28.95 -0.75 9.73
C ARG A 467 30.16 -0.92 8.83
#